data_AF-A0AAV7MXC0-F1
#
_entry.id   AF-A0AAV7MXC0-F1
#
_cell.length_a   1.000
_cell.length_b   1.000
_cell.length_c   1.000
_cell.angle_alpha   90.00
_cell.angle_beta   90.00
_cell.angle_gamma   90.00
#
_symmetry.space_group_name_H-M   'P 1'
#
loop_
_entity.id
_entity.type
_entity.pdbx_description
1 polymer ?
#
loop_
_entity_poly.entity_id
_entity_poly.type
_entity_poly.pdbx_seq_one_letter_code
_entity_poly.pdbx_strand_id
1 'polypeptide(L)'
;MTKKHRHSCDLRGVGTQDAVVQEAEQRRSTRAQGAYEAQVQSRILVETILKELQELKNLQQKETAAIKQRLNKIEEAMGQIPACLQKLKQRISDLEDRSLAWDNELDRVQKKLYESQNKIEAMENYARRSNLYLVGVLEGAEKQGNHQDMLQFMDALIKSHSLENPPANLTIIRVH
;
A
#
# COMPACT_ATOMS: atom_id res chain seq x y z
N MET A 1 -49.63 -116.76 -54.06
CA MET A 1 -48.78 -115.63 -54.50
C MET A 1 -48.15 -115.00 -53.26
N THR A 2 -46.92 -115.41 -52.88
CA THR A 2 -45.65 -114.63 -53.05
C THR A 2 -45.69 -113.26 -52.37
N LYS A 3 -44.80 -112.82 -51.47
CA LYS A 3 -43.37 -113.10 -51.24
C LYS A 3 -42.93 -112.37 -49.94
N LYS A 4 -41.90 -112.92 -49.25
CA LYS A 4 -40.70 -112.28 -48.63
C LYS A 4 -40.84 -110.87 -47.97
N HIS A 5 -40.37 -110.55 -46.76
CA HIS A 5 -39.02 -110.67 -46.18
C HIS A 5 -39.10 -110.46 -44.64
N ARG A 6 -38.62 -111.39 -43.81
CA ARG A 6 -37.37 -111.36 -43.00
C ARG A 6 -36.93 -110.02 -42.36
N HIS A 7 -36.93 -110.07 -41.02
CA HIS A 7 -35.92 -109.59 -40.05
C HIS A 7 -35.14 -108.30 -40.31
N SER A 8 -35.30 -107.34 -39.40
CA SER A 8 -34.18 -106.64 -38.78
C SER A 8 -34.62 -106.07 -37.42
N CYS A 9 -34.27 -106.79 -36.34
CA CYS A 9 -34.14 -106.19 -35.02
C CYS A 9 -32.76 -105.54 -34.99
N ASP A 10 -32.71 -104.22 -35.14
CA ASP A 10 -31.47 -103.46 -35.02
C ASP A 10 -31.45 -102.81 -33.63
N LEU A 11 -30.66 -103.41 -32.75
CA LEU A 11 -30.23 -102.87 -31.47
C LEU A 11 -29.41 -101.59 -31.74
N ARG A 12 -30.06 -100.43 -31.77
CA ARG A 12 -29.37 -99.12 -31.67
C ARG A 12 -29.52 -98.60 -30.25
N GLY A 13 -28.73 -99.19 -29.36
CA GLY A 13 -28.64 -98.84 -27.94
C GLY A 13 -27.20 -98.93 -27.44
N VAL A 14 -26.22 -98.46 -28.22
CA VAL A 14 -24.81 -98.33 -27.79
C VAL A 14 -24.23 -97.13 -28.54
N GLY A 15 -24.15 -95.97 -27.88
CA GLY A 15 -23.66 -94.72 -28.50
C GLY A 15 -24.09 -93.44 -27.78
N THR A 16 -25.01 -93.53 -26.81
CA THR A 16 -25.51 -92.38 -26.04
C THR A 16 -24.72 -92.10 -24.75
N GLN A 17 -23.99 -93.07 -24.20
CA GLN A 17 -23.19 -92.82 -22.98
C GLN A 17 -21.88 -92.07 -23.30
N ASP A 18 -21.17 -92.43 -24.37
CA ASP A 18 -19.92 -91.77 -24.75
C ASP A 18 -20.13 -90.32 -25.21
N ALA A 19 -21.23 -90.04 -25.93
CA ALA A 19 -21.59 -88.67 -26.34
C ALA A 19 -21.95 -87.78 -25.14
N VAL A 20 -22.67 -88.32 -24.14
CA VAL A 20 -23.02 -87.59 -22.91
C VAL A 20 -21.79 -87.34 -22.04
N VAL A 21 -20.83 -88.28 -22.01
CA VAL A 21 -19.54 -88.10 -21.32
C VAL A 21 -18.69 -87.03 -22.01
N GLN A 22 -18.58 -87.06 -23.34
CA GLN A 22 -17.85 -86.04 -24.11
C GLN A 22 -18.47 -84.64 -23.98
N GLU A 23 -19.80 -84.53 -23.98
CA GLU A 23 -20.49 -83.25 -23.80
C GLU A 23 -20.33 -82.73 -22.36
N ALA A 24 -20.34 -83.60 -21.36
CA ALA A 24 -20.06 -83.24 -19.97
C ALA A 24 -18.60 -82.79 -19.76
N GLU A 25 -17.63 -83.43 -20.43
CA GLU A 25 -16.22 -83.02 -20.42
C GLU A 25 -15.99 -81.69 -21.12
N GLN A 26 -16.64 -81.44 -22.26
CA GLN A 26 -16.62 -80.14 -22.93
C GLN A 26 -17.21 -79.03 -22.05
N ARG A 27 -18.35 -79.28 -21.37
CA ARG A 27 -18.94 -78.32 -20.42
C ARG A 27 -18.07 -78.07 -19.19
N ARG A 28 -17.35 -79.09 -18.71
CA ARG A 28 -16.36 -78.94 -17.63
C ARG A 28 -15.15 -78.13 -18.09
N SER A 29 -14.67 -78.36 -19.31
CA SER A 29 -13.57 -77.61 -19.92
C SER A 29 -13.94 -76.14 -20.13
N THR A 30 -15.11 -75.84 -20.69
CA THR A 30 -15.56 -74.45 -20.90
C THR A 30 -15.84 -73.73 -19.58
N ARG A 31 -16.38 -74.43 -18.57
CA ARG A 31 -16.56 -73.86 -17.23
C ARG A 31 -15.23 -73.58 -16.53
N ALA A 32 -14.23 -74.45 -16.69
CA ALA A 32 -12.89 -74.24 -16.16
C ALA A 32 -12.17 -73.07 -16.86
N GLN A 33 -12.31 -72.97 -18.20
CA GLN A 33 -11.82 -71.83 -18.98
C GLN A 33 -12.48 -70.53 -18.55
N GLY A 34 -13.80 -70.48 -18.42
CA GLY A 34 -14.52 -69.29 -17.95
C GLY A 34 -14.16 -68.88 -16.52
N ALA A 35 -13.90 -69.84 -15.62
CA ALA A 35 -13.42 -69.56 -14.27
C ALA A 35 -12.00 -68.97 -14.26
N TYR A 36 -11.11 -69.50 -15.12
CA TYR A 36 -9.76 -68.97 -15.29
C TYR A 36 -9.77 -67.56 -15.89
N GLU A 37 -10.58 -67.32 -16.92
CA GLU A 37 -10.76 -66.00 -17.52
C GLU A 37 -11.31 -64.98 -16.53
N ALA A 38 -12.31 -65.35 -15.72
CA ALA A 38 -12.84 -64.48 -14.67
C ALA A 38 -11.77 -64.13 -13.61
N GLN A 39 -10.92 -65.10 -13.24
CA GLN A 39 -9.81 -64.87 -12.31
C GLN A 39 -8.74 -63.94 -12.91
N VAL A 40 -8.42 -64.10 -14.19
CA VAL A 40 -7.49 -63.22 -14.91
C VAL A 40 -8.04 -61.80 -15.02
N GLN A 41 -9.32 -61.63 -15.38
CA GLN A 41 -9.97 -60.32 -15.44
C GLN A 41 -10.03 -59.64 -14.07
N SER A 42 -10.33 -60.39 -13.02
CA SER A 42 -10.29 -59.88 -11.64
C SER A 42 -8.89 -59.40 -11.26
N ARG A 43 -7.85 -60.14 -11.62
CA ARG A 43 -6.46 -59.74 -11.37
C ARG A 43 -6.07 -58.47 -12.14
N ILE A 44 -6.42 -58.38 -13.42
CA ILE A 44 -6.17 -57.19 -14.24
C ILE A 44 -6.86 -55.96 -13.63
N LEU A 45 -8.11 -56.10 -13.18
CA LEU A 45 -8.84 -55.02 -12.53
C LEU A 45 -8.13 -54.54 -11.25
N VAL A 46 -7.69 -55.47 -10.41
CA VAL A 46 -6.94 -55.14 -9.17
C VAL A 46 -5.62 -54.45 -9.50
N GLU A 47 -4.88 -54.93 -10.50
CA GLU A 47 -3.62 -54.30 -10.93
C GLU A 47 -3.84 -52.87 -11.47
N THR A 48 -4.94 -52.62 -12.19
CA THR A 48 -5.32 -51.28 -12.66
C THR A 48 -5.66 -50.36 -11.49
N ILE A 49 -6.50 -50.81 -10.55
CA ILE A 49 -6.86 -50.03 -9.36
C ILE A 49 -5.62 -49.68 -8.53
N LEU A 50 -4.68 -50.62 -8.36
CA LEU A 50 -3.43 -50.37 -7.64
C LEU A 50 -2.57 -49.30 -8.31
N LYS A 51 -2.52 -49.27 -9.65
CA LYS A 51 -1.81 -48.22 -10.39
C LYS A 51 -2.47 -46.86 -10.18
N GLU A 52 -3.78 -46.78 -10.32
CA GLU A 52 -4.52 -45.52 -10.11
C GLU A 52 -4.37 -45.00 -8.67
N LEU A 53 -4.45 -45.88 -7.66
CA LEU A 53 -4.21 -45.51 -6.27
C LEU A 53 -2.79 -44.99 -6.04
N GLN A 54 -1.79 -45.60 -6.68
CA GLN A 54 -0.41 -45.13 -6.58
C GLN A 54 -0.22 -43.77 -7.27
N GLU A 55 -0.86 -43.55 -8.41
CA GLU A 55 -0.85 -42.25 -9.10
C GLU A 55 -1.52 -41.16 -8.28
N LEU A 56 -2.69 -41.44 -7.71
CA LEU A 56 -3.41 -40.52 -6.81
C LEU A 56 -2.59 -40.20 -5.57
N LYS A 57 -1.96 -41.20 -4.95
CA LYS A 57 -1.06 -40.99 -3.81
C LYS A 57 0.10 -40.08 -4.18
N ASN A 58 0.73 -40.32 -5.33
CA ASN A 58 1.85 -39.49 -5.79
C ASN A 58 1.39 -38.05 -6.08
N LEU A 59 0.21 -37.87 -6.68
CA LEU A 59 -0.37 -36.56 -6.92
C LEU A 59 -0.66 -35.82 -5.60
N GLN A 60 -1.31 -36.48 -4.65
CA GLN A 60 -1.62 -35.93 -3.33
C GLN A 60 -0.35 -35.52 -2.58
N GLN A 61 0.72 -36.33 -2.66
CA GLN A 61 2.01 -35.98 -2.08
C GLN A 61 2.62 -34.72 -2.71
N LYS A 62 2.55 -34.59 -4.05
CA LYS A 62 3.03 -33.40 -4.77
C LYS A 62 2.24 -32.16 -4.37
N GLU A 63 0.92 -32.24 -4.33
CA GLU A 63 0.07 -31.11 -3.93
C GLU A 63 0.33 -30.70 -2.48
N THR A 64 0.45 -31.67 -1.57
CA THR A 64 0.77 -31.42 -0.16
C THR A 64 2.13 -30.74 -0.02
N ALA A 65 3.14 -31.19 -0.77
CA ALA A 65 4.46 -30.56 -0.77
C ALA A 65 4.40 -29.12 -1.30
N ALA A 66 3.65 -28.87 -2.37
CA ALA A 66 3.45 -27.53 -2.92
C ALA A 66 2.73 -26.61 -1.94
N ILE A 67 1.71 -27.09 -1.23
CA ILE A 67 1.01 -26.35 -0.19
C ILE A 67 1.95 -25.99 0.95
N LYS A 68 2.76 -26.95 1.44
CA LYS A 68 3.77 -26.68 2.48
C LYS A 68 4.77 -25.62 2.06
N GLN A 69 5.27 -25.68 0.82
CA GLN A 69 6.18 -24.65 0.30
C GLN A 69 5.53 -23.27 0.27
N ARG A 70 4.25 -23.18 -0.11
CA ARG A 70 3.51 -21.90 -0.10
C ARG A 70 3.30 -21.39 1.33
N LEU A 71 2.98 -22.28 2.28
CA LEU A 71 2.82 -21.91 3.69
C LEU A 71 4.14 -21.39 4.28
N ASN A 72 5.26 -22.06 4.03
CA ASN A 72 6.57 -21.57 4.50
C ASN A 72 6.90 -20.18 3.95
N LYS A 73 6.60 -19.90 2.68
CA LYS A 73 6.77 -18.55 2.10
C LYS A 73 5.88 -17.51 2.77
N ILE A 74 4.65 -17.88 3.13
CA ILE A 74 3.73 -17.01 3.86
C ILE A 74 4.28 -16.75 5.27
N GLU A 75 4.75 -17.77 5.97
CA GLU A 75 5.34 -17.65 7.30
C GLU A 75 6.59 -16.76 7.28
N GLU A 76 7.48 -16.93 6.30
CA GLU A 76 8.64 -16.06 6.10
C GLU A 76 8.23 -14.60 5.88
N ALA A 77 7.26 -14.35 4.99
CA ALA A 77 6.75 -13.01 4.74
C ALA A 77 6.10 -12.41 6.00
N MET A 78 5.31 -13.20 6.73
CA MET A 78 4.68 -12.79 7.98
C MET A 78 5.72 -12.50 9.07
N GLY A 79 6.84 -13.23 9.12
CA GLY A 79 7.94 -12.98 10.04
C GLY A 79 8.67 -11.66 9.78
N GLN A 80 8.67 -11.17 8.53
CA GLN A 80 9.30 -9.90 8.16
C GLN A 80 8.44 -8.67 8.47
N ILE A 81 7.11 -8.83 8.49
CA ILE A 81 6.16 -7.72 8.73
C ILE A 81 6.42 -7.01 10.07
N PRO A 82 6.60 -7.69 11.23
CA PRO A 82 6.88 -7.04 12.50
C PRO A 82 8.12 -6.15 12.47
N ALA A 83 9.22 -6.63 11.86
CA ALA A 83 10.45 -5.85 11.75
C ALA A 83 10.26 -4.61 10.87
N CYS A 84 9.53 -4.74 9.77
CA CYS A 84 9.17 -3.61 8.92
C CYS A 84 8.30 -2.58 9.67
N LEU A 85 7.28 -3.05 10.38
CA LEU A 85 6.41 -2.21 11.21
C LEU A 85 7.19 -1.50 12.31
N GLN A 86 8.12 -2.17 12.98
CA GLN A 86 8.95 -1.54 13.99
C GLN A 86 9.83 -0.43 13.41
N LYS A 87 10.45 -0.66 12.24
CA LYS A 87 11.22 0.38 11.54
C LYS A 87 10.35 1.56 11.14
N LEU A 88 9.13 1.32 10.66
CA LEU A 88 8.19 2.38 10.32
C LEU A 88 7.76 3.17 11.55
N LYS A 89 7.45 2.51 12.66
CA LYS A 89 7.12 3.17 13.94
C LYS A 89 8.25 4.08 14.41
N GLN A 90 9.50 3.60 14.37
CA GLN A 90 10.64 4.43 14.76
C GLN A 90 10.78 5.65 13.85
N ARG A 91 10.68 5.45 12.53
CA ARG A 91 10.76 6.56 11.57
C ARG A 91 9.67 7.60 11.77
N ILE A 92 8.46 7.18 12.15
CA ILE A 92 7.35 8.08 12.48
C ILE A 92 7.68 8.85 13.76
N SER A 93 8.13 8.17 14.82
CA SER A 93 8.55 8.84 16.06
C SER A 93 9.63 9.89 15.81
N ASP A 94 10.67 9.56 15.04
CA ASP A 94 11.75 10.49 14.71
C ASP A 94 11.27 11.68 13.85
N LEU A 95 10.20 11.52 13.09
CA LEU A 95 9.57 12.60 12.31
C LEU A 95 8.69 13.47 13.21
N GLU A 96 7.94 12.88 14.13
CA GLU A 96 7.12 13.59 15.12
C GLU A 96 7.99 14.47 16.03
N ASP A 97 9.09 13.92 16.56
CA ASP A 97 10.03 14.67 17.40
C ASP A 97 10.66 15.85 16.63
N ARG A 98 11.03 15.63 15.37
CA ARG A 98 11.54 16.70 14.51
C ARG A 98 10.46 17.75 14.24
N SER A 99 9.23 17.36 13.94
CA SER A 99 8.14 18.32 13.72
C SER A 99 7.97 19.23 14.94
N LEU A 100 7.92 18.65 16.14
CA LEU A 100 7.80 19.40 17.39
C LEU A 100 8.99 20.36 17.60
N ALA A 101 10.21 19.94 17.29
CA ALA A 101 11.38 20.81 17.38
C ALA A 101 11.29 22.01 16.42
N TRP A 102 10.78 21.79 15.20
CA TRP A 102 10.58 22.85 14.21
C TRP A 102 9.48 23.83 14.62
N ASP A 103 8.37 23.33 15.18
CA ASP A 103 7.28 24.17 15.69
C ASP A 103 7.77 25.10 16.81
N ASN A 104 8.58 24.56 17.73
CA ASN A 104 9.17 25.34 18.82
C ASN A 104 10.15 26.41 18.33
N GLU A 105 10.99 26.09 17.34
CA GLU A 105 11.91 27.09 16.78
C GLU A 105 11.16 28.16 15.97
N LEU A 106 10.08 27.78 15.28
CA LEU A 106 9.22 28.72 14.58
C LEU A 106 8.57 29.73 15.53
N ASP A 107 8.00 29.27 16.65
CA ASP A 107 7.44 30.14 17.69
C ASP A 107 8.50 31.09 18.26
N ARG A 108 9.72 30.58 18.49
CA ARG A 108 10.85 31.41 18.95
C ARG A 108 11.24 32.50 17.96
N VAL A 109 11.30 32.15 16.66
CA VAL A 109 11.62 33.11 15.60
C VAL A 109 10.50 34.15 15.46
N GLN A 110 9.23 33.72 15.51
CA GLN A 110 8.09 34.63 15.47
C GLN A 110 8.11 35.65 16.62
N LYS A 111 8.39 35.21 17.85
CA LYS A 111 8.54 36.10 19.00
C LYS A 111 9.65 37.13 18.82
N LYS A 112 10.83 36.70 18.37
CA LYS A 112 11.95 37.61 18.10
C LYS A 112 11.64 38.61 17.00
N LEU A 113 10.93 38.18 15.96
CA LEU A 113 10.51 39.04 14.86
C LEU A 113 9.55 40.12 15.38
N TYR A 114 8.56 39.73 16.18
CA TYR A 114 7.62 40.65 16.81
C TYR A 114 8.32 41.66 17.74
N GLU A 115 9.23 41.20 18.61
CA GLU A 115 10.02 42.07 19.47
C GLU A 115 10.87 43.07 18.67
N SER A 116 11.51 42.60 17.60
CA SER A 116 12.33 43.44 16.74
C SER A 116 11.49 44.49 16.01
N GLN A 117 10.29 44.10 15.54
CA GLN A 117 9.36 45.01 14.87
C GLN A 117 8.87 46.10 15.83
N ASN A 118 8.48 45.74 17.06
CA ASN A 118 8.11 46.71 18.10
C ASN A 118 9.26 47.66 18.44
N LYS A 119 10.50 47.15 18.47
CA LYS A 119 11.68 47.97 18.72
C LYS A 119 11.93 48.97 17.59
N ILE A 120 11.78 48.55 16.33
CA ILE A 120 11.88 49.44 15.17
C ILE A 120 10.83 50.53 15.26
N GLU A 121 9.57 50.17 15.49
CA GLU A 121 8.48 51.14 15.63
C GLU A 121 8.74 52.13 16.78
N ALA A 122 9.20 51.65 17.93
CA ALA A 122 9.57 52.51 19.05
C ALA A 122 10.71 53.47 18.70
N MET A 123 11.73 53.00 17.97
CA MET A 123 12.85 53.83 17.51
C MET A 123 12.43 54.85 16.46
N GLU A 124 11.58 54.48 15.52
CA GLU A 124 11.02 55.40 14.53
C GLU A 124 10.18 56.48 15.20
N ASN A 125 9.31 56.09 16.13
CA ASN A 125 8.53 57.02 16.92
C ASN A 125 9.45 57.95 17.71
N TYR A 126 10.48 57.42 18.37
CA TYR A 126 11.46 58.23 19.10
C TYR A 126 12.18 59.24 18.19
N ALA A 127 12.60 58.81 17.00
CA ALA A 127 13.28 59.67 16.03
C ALA A 127 12.37 60.76 15.45
N ARG A 128 11.06 60.49 15.35
CA ARG A 128 10.07 61.47 14.84
C ARG A 128 9.45 62.36 15.93
N ARG A 129 9.66 62.09 17.22
CA ARG A 129 9.06 62.87 18.34
C ARG A 129 9.39 64.36 18.29
N SER A 130 10.58 64.72 17.79
CA SER A 130 11.01 66.11 17.63
C SER A 130 10.68 66.70 16.26
N ASN A 131 10.05 65.93 15.37
CA ASN A 131 9.73 66.37 14.03
C ASN A 131 8.32 66.96 14.01
N LEU A 132 8.19 68.14 13.43
CA LEU A 132 6.91 68.80 13.19
C LEU A 132 6.62 68.76 11.70
N TYR A 133 5.40 68.35 11.32
CA TYR A 133 4.94 68.41 9.93
C TYR A 133 4.00 69.60 9.75
N LEU A 134 4.37 70.51 8.86
CA LEU A 134 3.49 71.58 8.41
C LEU A 134 2.80 71.13 7.11
N VAL A 135 1.47 71.08 7.14
CA VAL A 135 0.65 70.67 6.00
C VAL A 135 -0.12 71.87 5.47
N GLY A 136 -0.21 72.02 4.15
CA GLY A 136 -0.92 73.13 3.51
C GLY A 136 -0.06 74.38 3.26
N VAL A 137 1.26 74.28 3.37
CA VAL A 137 2.19 75.31 2.90
C VAL A 137 2.27 75.25 1.37
N LEU A 138 2.11 76.41 0.71
CA LEU A 138 2.21 76.48 -0.76
C LEU A 138 3.67 76.22 -1.19
N GLU A 139 3.84 75.38 -2.22
CA GLU A 139 5.17 75.08 -2.77
C GLU A 139 5.88 76.35 -3.25
N GLY A 140 7.15 76.53 -2.86
CA GLY A 140 7.95 77.70 -3.21
C GLY A 140 7.76 78.92 -2.30
N ALA A 141 6.95 78.82 -1.23
CA ALA A 141 6.80 79.87 -0.23
C ALA A 141 8.13 80.22 0.46
N GLU A 142 9.04 79.24 0.64
CA GLU A 142 10.37 79.48 1.18
C GLU A 142 11.28 80.30 0.25
N LYS A 143 10.97 80.46 -1.04
CA LYS A 143 11.84 81.02 -2.10
C LYS A 143 13.14 80.21 -2.28
N GLN A 144 13.39 79.76 -3.52
CA GLN A 144 14.62 79.08 -3.96
C GLN A 144 15.05 77.77 -3.28
N GLY A 145 14.35 77.29 -2.25
CA GLY A 145 14.50 75.93 -1.72
C GLY A 145 15.81 75.66 -0.98
N ASN A 146 16.60 76.69 -0.68
CA ASN A 146 17.80 76.53 0.14
C ASN A 146 17.43 76.42 1.63
N HIS A 147 18.23 75.67 2.38
CA HIS A 147 18.03 75.45 3.81
C HIS A 147 17.92 76.76 4.62
N GLN A 148 18.70 77.77 4.24
CA GLN A 148 18.68 79.10 4.89
C GLN A 148 17.32 79.80 4.72
N ASP A 149 16.70 79.66 3.55
CA ASP A 149 15.45 80.33 3.19
C ASP A 149 14.26 79.64 3.88
N MET A 150 14.28 78.31 3.99
CA MET A 150 13.31 77.57 4.79
C MET A 150 13.39 77.92 6.29
N LEU A 151 14.59 78.12 6.84
CA LEU A 151 14.75 78.56 8.24
C LEU A 151 14.16 79.96 8.46
N GLN A 152 14.39 80.89 7.54
CA GLN A 152 13.80 82.23 7.60
C GLN A 152 12.27 82.18 7.49
N PHE A 153 11.74 81.35 6.58
CA PHE A 153 10.31 81.12 6.45
C PHE A 153 9.70 80.59 7.75
N MET A 154 10.32 79.59 8.38
CA MET A 154 9.87 79.03 9.65
C MET A 154 9.89 80.06 10.78
N ASP A 155 10.94 80.87 10.89
CA ASP A 155 11.04 81.94 11.90
C ASP A 155 9.94 83.01 11.70
N ALA A 156 9.65 83.40 10.46
CA ALA A 156 8.55 84.30 10.13
C ALA A 156 7.17 83.69 10.45
N LEU A 157 6.98 82.39 10.18
CA LEU A 157 5.75 81.67 10.48
C LEU A 157 5.52 81.58 11.99
N ILE A 158 6.55 81.23 12.76
CA ILE A 158 6.50 81.15 14.23
C ILE A 158 6.19 82.52 14.81
N LYS A 159 6.83 83.60 14.35
CA LYS A 159 6.57 84.98 14.84
C LYS A 159 5.17 85.50 14.52
N SER A 160 4.62 85.11 13.36
CA SER A 160 3.28 85.54 12.94
C SER A 160 2.16 84.76 13.62
N HIS A 161 2.41 83.53 14.08
CA HIS A 161 1.38 82.65 14.63
C HIS A 161 1.59 82.23 16.10
N SER A 162 2.75 82.49 16.71
CA SER A 162 2.99 82.19 18.13
C SER A 162 2.49 83.30 19.05
N LEU A 163 1.84 82.85 20.13
CA LEU A 163 1.48 83.60 21.34
C LEU A 163 2.70 84.36 21.89
N GLU A 164 2.45 85.55 22.45
CA GLU A 164 3.35 86.66 22.87
C GLU A 164 4.74 86.36 23.47
N ASN A 165 5.13 85.11 23.74
CA ASN A 165 6.47 84.72 24.18
C ASN A 165 6.83 83.29 23.70
N PRO A 166 7.54 83.12 22.56
CA PRO A 166 8.12 81.82 22.24
C PRO A 166 9.17 81.44 23.31
N PRO A 167 9.30 80.16 23.67
CA PRO A 167 10.31 79.72 24.61
C PRO A 167 11.71 80.10 24.09
N ALA A 168 12.52 80.75 24.95
CA ALA A 168 13.82 81.32 24.59
C ALA A 168 14.86 80.32 24.04
N ASN A 169 14.53 79.02 24.04
CA ASN A 169 15.45 77.92 23.77
C ASN A 169 15.02 77.08 22.55
N LEU A 170 14.18 77.60 21.65
CA LEU A 170 13.78 76.87 20.45
C LEU A 170 14.95 76.80 19.45
N THR A 171 15.45 75.59 19.19
CA THR A 171 16.51 75.34 18.20
C THR A 171 16.01 74.39 17.13
N ILE A 172 15.99 74.83 15.87
CA ILE A 172 15.68 73.97 14.72
C ILE A 172 16.97 73.25 14.31
N ILE A 173 16.98 71.92 14.46
CA ILE A 173 18.15 71.09 14.14
C ILE A 173 18.25 70.84 12.62
N ARG A 174 17.11 70.63 11.96
CA ARG A 174 17.03 70.35 10.53
C ARG A 174 15.67 70.75 9.99
N VAL A 175 15.63 71.21 8.75
CA VAL A 175 14.41 71.60 8.04
C VAL A 175 14.57 71.22 6.57
N HIS A 176 13.49 70.71 6.00
CA HIS A 176 13.37 70.16 4.65
C HIS A 176 12.03 70.51 4.06
#